data_AF-A0AAI8MDQ7-F1
#
_entry.id   AF-A0AAI8MDQ7-F1
#
_cell.length_a   1.000
_cell.length_b   1.000
_cell.length_c   1.000
_cell.angle_alpha   90.00
_cell.angle_beta   90.00
_cell.angle_gamma   90.00
#
_symmetry.space_group_name_H-M   'P 1'
#
loop_
_entity.id
_entity.type
_entity.pdbx_description
1 polymer ?
#
loop_
_entity_poly.entity_id
_entity_poly.type
_entity_poly.pdbx_seq_one_letter_code
_entity_poly.pdbx_strand_id
1 'polypeptide(L)' 'MSISRNLLFLIIGALVVTAGVLGYNLYQEKKQPDGVQINVGPNGLKIQGK' A
#
# COMPACT_ATOMS: atom_id res chain seq x y z
N MET A 1 -17.18 9.73 30.44
CA MET A 1 -15.83 9.40 30.94
C MET A 1 -14.85 10.34 30.24
N SER A 2 -14.21 11.25 30.97
CA SER A 2 -13.24 12.19 30.40
C SER A 2 -11.99 11.41 30.00
N ILE A 3 -11.71 11.31 28.70
CA ILE A 3 -10.44 10.77 28.22
C ILE A 3 -9.36 11.79 28.55
N SER A 4 -8.35 11.34 29.28
CA SER A 4 -7.20 12.15 29.64
C SER A 4 -6.45 12.57 28.36
N ARG A 5 -6.02 13.83 28.29
CA ARG A 5 -5.31 14.39 27.12
C ARG A 5 -4.11 13.52 26.71
N ASN A 6 -3.39 12.97 27.68
CA ASN A 6 -2.26 12.05 27.44
C ASN A 6 -2.70 10.77 26.72
N LEU A 7 -3.85 10.19 27.09
CA LEU A 7 -4.39 9.01 26.42
C LEU A 7 -4.81 9.33 24.98
N LEU A 8 -5.38 10.50 24.75
CA LEU A 8 -5.71 10.97 23.41
C LEU A 8 -4.47 11.10 22.52
N PHE A 9 -3.37 11.64 23.05
CA PHE A 9 -2.09 11.70 22.32
C PHE A 9 -1.50 10.32 22.05
N LEU A 10 -1.62 9.36 22.98
CA LEU A 10 -1.19 7.98 22.75
C LEU A 10 -1.99 7.31 21.63
N ILE A 11 -3.31 7.50 21.60
CA ILE A 11 -4.17 6.97 20.54
C ILE A 11 -3.79 7.59 19.20
N ILE A 12 -3.60 8.90 19.13
CA ILE A 12 -3.18 9.59 17.89
C ILE A 12 -1.81 9.07 17.43
N GLY A 13 -0.84 8.95 18.33
CA GLY A 13 0.48 8.40 17.99
C GLY A 13 0.38 6.99 17.41
N ALA A 14 -0.40 6.12 18.04
CA ALA A 14 -0.64 4.76 17.54
C ALA A 14 -1.30 4.75 16.15
N LEU A 15 -2.28 5.63 15.91
CA LEU A 15 -2.95 5.76 14.62
C LEU A 15 -2.00 6.22 13.52
N VAL A 16 -1.15 7.22 13.80
CA VAL A 16 -0.16 7.72 12.84
C VAL A 16 0.85 6.64 12.46
N VAL A 17 1.37 5.90 13.45
CA VAL A 17 2.31 4.79 13.20
C VAL A 17 1.64 3.70 12.36
N THR A 18 0.41 3.32 12.70
CA THR A 18 -0.34 2.30 11.97
C THR A 18 -0.57 2.70 10.52
N ALA A 19 -1.03 3.94 10.28
CA ALA A 19 -1.24 4.48 8.94
C ALA A 19 0.08 4.54 8.14
N GLY A 20 1.19 4.90 8.78
CA GLY A 20 2.51 4.90 8.14
C GLY A 20 2.96 3.51 7.69
N VAL A 21 2.80 2.50 8.55
CA VAL A 21 3.15 1.10 8.23
C VAL A 21 2.29 0.57 7.09
N LEU A 22 0.96 0.75 7.17
CA LEU A 22 0.04 0.31 6.14
C LEU A 22 0.25 1.05 4.81
N GLY A 23 0.47 2.36 4.87
CA GLY A 23 0.77 3.18 3.70
C GLY A 23 2.08 2.76 3.02
N TYR A 24 3.12 2.46 3.81
CA TYR A 24 4.38 1.95 3.28
C TYR A 24 4.23 0.55 2.68
N ASN A 25 3.50 -0.34 3.34
CA ASN A 25 3.24 -1.68 2.85
C ASN A 25 2.45 -1.65 1.53
N LEU A 26 1.39 -0.84 1.45
CA LEU A 26 0.60 -0.67 0.24
C LEU A 26 1.42 0.00 -0.88
N TYR A 27 2.30 0.95 -0.54
CA TYR A 27 3.17 1.59 -1.51
C TYR A 27 4.23 0.62 -2.07
N GLN A 28 4.79 -0.23 -1.21
CA GLN A 28 5.69 -1.33 -1.62
C GLN A 28 4.98 -2.33 -2.52
N GLU A 29 3.75 -2.73 -2.18
CA GLU A 29 2.94 -3.66 -2.96
C GLU A 29 2.61 -3.08 -4.34
N LYS A 30 2.16 -1.82 -4.41
CA LYS A 30 1.92 -1.14 -5.71
C LYS A 30 3.21 -0.81 -6.47
N LYS A 31 4.34 -0.72 -5.77
CA LYS A 31 5.66 -0.54 -6.40
C LYS A 31 6.18 -1.81 -7.03
N GLN A 32 5.70 -2.98 -6.64
CA GLN A 32 5.84 -4.16 -7.47
C GLN A 32 4.92 -3.88 -8.65
N PRO A 33 5.45 -3.53 -9.84
CA PRO A 33 4.57 -3.52 -10.98
C PRO A 33 3.99 -4.93 -11.03
N ASP A 34 2.66 -5.04 -11.08
CA ASP A 34 2.02 -6.05 -11.90
C ASP A 34 2.58 -5.81 -13.30
N GLY A 35 3.83 -6.26 -13.51
CA GLY A 35 4.59 -6.03 -14.70
C GLY A 35 3.74 -6.66 -15.76
N VAL A 36 3.19 -5.83 -16.65
CA VAL A 36 2.49 -6.29 -17.83
C VAL A 36 3.39 -7.38 -18.40
N GLN A 37 2.96 -8.63 -18.30
CA GLN A 37 3.76 -9.76 -18.75
C GLN A 37 3.70 -9.70 -20.26
N ILE A 38 4.58 -8.89 -20.84
CA ILE A 38 4.74 -8.74 -22.27
C ILE A 38 5.37 -10.05 -22.75
N ASN A 39 4.52 -11.04 -23.00
CA ASN A 39 4.90 -12.28 -23.66
C ASN A 39 5.01 -11.96 -25.15
N VAL A 40 6.24 -11.71 -25.60
CA VAL A 40 6.56 -11.51 -27.01
C VAL A 40 6.64 -12.88 -27.68
N GLY A 41 5.51 -13.36 -28.19
CA GLY A 41 5.46 -14.58 -29.00
C GLY A 41 5.88 -14.30 -30.46
N PRO A 42 6.18 -15.33 -31.26
CA PRO A 42 6.51 -15.19 -32.69
C PRO A 42 5.42 -14.49 -33.53
N ASN A 43 4.20 -14.35 -33.00
CA ASN A 43 3.06 -13.65 -33.62
C ASN A 43 2.82 -12.22 -33.08
N GLY A 44 3.77 -11.63 -32.34
CA GLY A 44 3.69 -10.22 -31.89
C GLY A 44 3.20 -10.01 -30.44
N LEU A 45 3.06 -8.73 -30.08
CA LEU A 45 2.76 -8.26 -28.72
C LEU A 45 1.29 -8.51 -28.33
N LYS A 46 1.03 -9.34 -27.33
CA LYS A 46 -0.31 -9.50 -26.73
C LYS A 46 -0.33 -8.80 -25.37
N ILE A 47 -1.04 -7.68 -25.28
CA ILE A 47 -1.30 -7.00 -24.01
C ILE A 47 -2.58 -7.61 -23.44
N GLN A 48 -2.45 -8.42 -22.39
CA GLN A 48 -3.59 -8.93 -21.65
C GLN A 48 -3.77 -8.03 -20.41
N GLY A 49 -4.70 -7.09 -20.51
CA GLY A 49 -5.16 -6.28 -19.38
C GLY A 49 -6.20 -7.05 -18.56
N LYS A 50 -6.14 -6.92 -17.24
CA LYS A 50 -7.15 -7.45 -16.31
C LYS A 50 -8.41 -6.60 -16.34
#